data_AF-A0A1V4XG73-F1
#
_entry.id   AF-A0A1V4XG73-F1
#
_cell.length_a   1.000
_cell.length_b   1.000
_cell.length_c   1.000
_cell.angle_alpha   90.00
_cell.angle_beta   90.00
_cell.angle_gamma   90.00
#
_symmetry.space_group_name_H-M   'P 1'
#
loop_
_entity.id
_entity.type
_entity.pdbx_description
1 polymer ?
#
loop_
_entity_poly.entity_id
_entity_poly.type
_entity_poly.pdbx_seq_one_letter_code
_entity_poly.pdbx_strand_id
1 'polypeptide(L)'
;MLQDEHGQIRDAYSIAAGLDYPGVGPEHSYFSQVGRASYVTVTDEEAVEAFKALSRYEGIIPAMESAHAVAYAMKTAPTLKGDQIVLVNLSGRGDKDAEEIAKRMEEL
;
A
#
# COMPACT_ATOMS: atom_id res chain seq x y z
N MET A 1 1.59 13.34 10.50
CA MET A 1 2.87 13.98 10.17
C MET A 1 3.93 13.27 10.98
N LEU A 2 4.96 12.75 10.32
CA LEU A 2 6.13 12.19 10.97
C LEU A 2 7.08 13.33 11.32
N GLN A 3 7.17 13.64 12.61
CA GLN A 3 7.98 14.73 13.12
C GLN A 3 8.66 14.33 14.42
N ASP A 4 9.76 15.00 14.76
CA ASP A 4 10.43 14.85 16.05
C ASP A 4 9.75 15.68 17.15
N GLU A 5 10.31 15.63 18.35
CA GLU A 5 9.81 16.37 19.52
C GLU A 5 9.93 17.89 19.42
N HIS A 6 10.74 18.39 18.48
CA HIS A 6 10.92 19.81 18.18
C HIS A 6 10.07 20.30 17.00
N GLY A 7 9.26 19.41 16.42
CA GLY A 7 8.42 19.72 15.26
C GLY A 7 9.18 19.72 13.93
N GLN A 8 10.40 19.19 13.87
CA GLN A 8 11.11 18.99 12.60
C GLN A 8 10.55 17.77 11.87
N ILE A 9 10.35 17.91 10.56
CA ILE A 9 9.86 16.82 9.72
C ILE A 9 10.94 15.74 9.62
N ARG A 10 10.54 14.48 9.80
CA ARG A 10 11.41 13.32 9.60
C ARG A 10 11.21 12.74 8.20
N ASP A 11 12.25 12.07 7.71
CA ASP A 11 12.18 11.35 6.45
C ASP A 11 11.25 10.14 6.57
N ALA A 12 10.41 9.96 5.54
CA ALA A 12 9.66 8.74 5.31
C ALA A 12 10.52 7.76 4.50
N TYR A 13 10.07 6.51 4.44
CA TYR A 13 10.61 5.51 3.52
C TYR A 13 9.50 4.54 3.15
N SER A 14 9.45 4.17 1.87
CA SER A 14 8.57 3.15 1.31
C SER A 14 9.16 2.65 0.00
N ILE A 15 9.03 1.35 -0.30
CA ILE A 15 9.40 0.82 -1.62
C ILE A 15 8.59 1.48 -2.74
N ALA A 16 7.35 1.91 -2.44
CA ALA A 16 6.48 2.66 -3.34
C ALA A 16 6.76 4.15 -3.20
N ALA A 17 7.38 4.76 -4.22
CA ALA A 17 7.75 6.17 -4.20
C ALA A 17 6.54 7.11 -4.00
N GLY A 18 5.35 6.75 -4.49
CA GLY A 18 4.13 7.54 -4.29
C GLY A 18 3.58 7.52 -2.87
N LEU A 19 4.07 6.61 -2.00
CA LEU A 19 3.73 6.57 -0.57
C LEU A 19 4.86 7.05 0.33
N ASP A 20 6.02 7.38 -0.23
CA ASP A 20 7.18 7.90 0.50
C ASP A 20 6.99 9.37 0.87
N TYR A 21 6.06 9.61 1.80
CA TYR A 21 5.68 10.95 2.23
C TYR A 21 5.38 10.98 3.74
N PRO A 22 5.99 11.90 4.51
CA PRO A 22 5.83 11.94 5.98
C PRO A 22 4.50 12.53 6.44
N GLY A 23 3.66 13.01 5.52
CA GLY A 23 2.37 13.64 5.82
C GLY A 23 1.16 12.82 5.39
N VAL A 24 -0.02 13.36 5.65
CA VAL A 24 -1.30 12.83 5.15
C VAL A 24 -2.28 13.99 5.00
N GLY A 25 -3.19 13.92 4.02
CA GLY A 25 -4.20 14.96 3.80
C GLY A 25 -5.07 15.21 5.04
N PRO A 26 -5.48 16.46 5.30
CA PRO A 26 -6.23 16.81 6.52
C PRO A 26 -7.60 16.12 6.61
N GLU A 27 -8.26 15.87 5.47
CA GLU A 27 -9.54 15.15 5.43
C GLU A 27 -9.40 13.70 5.91
N HIS A 28 -8.31 13.01 5.56
CA HIS A 28 -8.02 11.67 6.06
C HIS A 28 -7.79 11.66 7.58
N SER A 29 -7.07 12.67 8.08
CA SER A 29 -6.85 12.84 9.52
C SER A 29 -8.17 13.05 10.27
N TYR A 30 -9.06 13.89 9.72
CA TYR A 30 -10.40 14.09 10.26
C TYR A 30 -11.23 12.80 10.26
N PHE A 31 -11.27 12.05 9.15
CA PHE A 31 -12.00 10.78 9.09
C PHE A 31 -11.49 9.72 10.06
N SER A 32 -10.17 9.70 10.33
CA SER A 32 -9.60 8.85 11.37
C SER A 32 -10.11 9.27 12.76
N GLN A 33 -10.04 10.57 13.07
CA GLN A 33 -10.44 11.12 14.38
C GLN A 33 -11.91 10.85 14.71
N VAL A 34 -12.81 10.95 13.73
CA VAL A 34 -14.25 10.71 13.94
C VAL A 34 -14.65 9.24 13.78
N GLY A 35 -13.70 8.33 13.54
CA GLY A 35 -13.94 6.89 13.36
C GLY A 35 -14.66 6.53 12.06
N ARG A 36 -14.64 7.41 11.05
CA ARG A 36 -15.28 7.19 9.74
C ARG A 36 -14.47 6.28 8.82
N ALA A 37 -13.15 6.31 8.96
CA ALA A 37 -12.21 5.50 8.20
C ALA A 37 -11.09 4.95 9.10
N SER A 38 -10.67 3.72 8.83
CA SER A 38 -9.55 3.07 9.51
C SER A 38 -8.32 3.09 8.61
N TYR A 39 -7.16 3.42 9.19
CA TYR A 39 -5.89 3.47 8.49
C TYR A 39 -4.97 2.38 9.02
N VAL A 40 -4.35 1.65 8.10
CA VAL A 40 -3.50 0.50 8.38
C VAL A 40 -2.17 0.65 7.65
N THR A 41 -1.20 -0.14 8.07
CA THR A 41 0.13 -0.20 7.44
C THR A 41 0.30 -1.54 6.74
N VAL A 42 1.07 -1.51 5.65
CA VAL A 42 1.52 -2.68 4.90
C VAL A 42 3.03 -2.54 4.71
N THR A 43 3.79 -3.61 4.88
CA THR A 43 5.25 -3.58 4.70
C THR A 43 5.63 -3.72 3.22
N ASP A 44 6.88 -3.38 2.89
CA ASP A 44 7.41 -3.54 1.54
C ASP A 44 7.30 -5.00 1.07
N GLU A 45 7.58 -5.97 1.94
CA GLU A 45 7.48 -7.40 1.63
C GLU A 45 6.03 -7.83 1.36
N GLU A 46 5.07 -7.36 2.17
CA GLU A 46 3.64 -7.62 1.95
C GLU A 46 3.18 -7.04 0.60
N ALA A 47 3.64 -5.83 0.25
CA ALA A 47 3.33 -5.20 -1.03
C ALA A 47 3.95 -5.94 -2.23
N VAL A 48 5.20 -6.39 -2.12
CA VAL A 48 5.87 -7.17 -3.18
C VAL A 48 5.16 -8.51 -3.42
N GLU A 49 4.76 -9.21 -2.36
CA GLU A 49 4.00 -10.46 -2.51
C GLU A 49 2.63 -10.24 -3.18
N ALA A 50 1.95 -9.14 -2.84
CA ALA A 50 0.69 -8.78 -3.50
C ALA A 50 0.87 -8.40 -4.97
N PHE A 51 1.93 -7.66 -5.31
CA PHE A 51 2.30 -7.36 -6.70
C PHE A 51 2.49 -8.64 -7.52
N LYS A 52 3.25 -9.60 -6.97
CA LYS A 52 3.49 -10.91 -7.60
C LYS A 52 2.20 -11.70 -7.75
N ALA A 53 1.39 -11.76 -6.69
CA ALA A 53 0.14 -12.50 -6.70
C ALA A 53 -0.83 -11.98 -7.77
N LEU A 54 -1.05 -10.66 -7.81
CA LEU A 54 -1.97 -10.07 -8.78
C LEU A 54 -1.47 -10.25 -10.22
N SER A 55 -0.17 -10.08 -10.44
CA SER A 55 0.45 -10.29 -11.76
C SER A 55 0.34 -11.74 -12.22
N ARG A 56 0.57 -12.70 -11.31
CA ARG A 56 0.59 -14.13 -11.63
C ARG A 56 -0.80 -14.73 -11.81
N TYR A 57 -1.74 -14.37 -10.94
CA TYR A 57 -3.05 -15.02 -10.89
C TYR A 57 -4.09 -14.29 -11.74
N GLU A 58 -3.99 -12.96 -11.86
CA GLU A 58 -4.98 -12.14 -12.57
C GLU A 58 -4.41 -11.49 -13.86
N GLY A 59 -3.11 -11.61 -14.12
CA GLY A 59 -2.47 -11.00 -15.29
C GLY A 59 -2.44 -9.47 -15.26
N ILE A 60 -2.63 -8.88 -14.08
CA ILE A 60 -2.63 -7.43 -13.88
C ILE A 60 -1.34 -7.05 -13.15
N ILE A 61 -0.55 -6.16 -13.75
CA ILE A 61 0.67 -5.62 -13.14
C ILE A 61 0.30 -4.32 -12.40
N PRO A 62 0.12 -4.33 -11.06
CA PRO A 62 -0.31 -3.14 -10.33
C PRO A 62 0.87 -2.19 -10.10
N ALA A 63 0.58 -0.89 -9.96
CA ALA A 63 1.56 0.02 -9.35
C ALA A 63 1.86 -0.39 -7.91
N MET A 64 3.03 -0.07 -7.38
CA MET A 64 3.38 -0.49 -6.02
C MET A 64 2.52 0.15 -4.94
N GLU A 65 2.05 1.36 -5.15
CA GLU A 65 1.08 2.02 -4.29
C GLU A 65 -0.24 1.21 -4.25
N SER A 66 -0.68 0.69 -5.40
CA SER A 66 -1.86 -0.16 -5.48
C SER A 66 -1.64 -1.53 -4.83
N ALA A 67 -0.43 -2.08 -4.95
CA ALA A 67 -0.08 -3.36 -4.35
C ALA A 67 -0.20 -3.35 -2.80
N HIS A 68 0.02 -2.20 -2.15
CA HIS A 68 -0.24 -2.04 -0.72
C HIS A 68 -1.72 -2.29 -0.37
N ALA A 69 -2.65 -1.73 -1.16
CA ALA A 69 -4.07 -1.93 -0.95
C ALA A 69 -4.49 -3.39 -1.20
N VAL A 70 -3.91 -4.04 -2.21
CA VAL A 70 -4.14 -5.46 -2.52
C VAL A 70 -3.60 -6.37 -1.42
N ALA A 71 -2.41 -6.09 -0.90
CA ALA A 71 -1.82 -6.84 0.21
C ALA A 71 -2.71 -6.82 1.45
N TYR A 72 -3.22 -5.63 1.81
CA TYR A 72 -4.16 -5.52 2.93
C TYR A 72 -5.46 -6.27 2.67
N ALA A 73 -5.98 -6.24 1.45
CA ALA A 73 -7.17 -7.00 1.06
C ALA A 73 -6.93 -8.52 1.17
N MET A 74 -5.78 -9.02 0.70
CA MET A 74 -5.40 -10.44 0.82
C MET A 74 -5.30 -10.90 2.27
N LYS A 75 -4.83 -10.03 3.17
CA LYS A 75 -4.75 -10.28 4.62
C LYS A 75 -6.10 -10.23 5.31
N THR A 76 -6.97 -9.31 4.90
CA THR A 76 -8.24 -9.02 5.59
C THR A 76 -9.40 -9.88 5.09
N ALA A 77 -9.49 -10.13 3.77
CA ALA A 77 -10.60 -10.85 3.17
C ALA A 77 -10.86 -12.25 3.79
N PRO A 78 -9.84 -13.05 4.17
CA PRO A 78 -10.08 -14.33 4.85
C PRO A 78 -10.75 -14.22 6.23
N THR A 79 -10.73 -13.04 6.85
CA THR A 79 -11.36 -12.77 8.15
C THR A 79 -12.80 -12.28 8.03
N LEU A 80 -13.25 -11.94 6.82
CA LEU A 80 -14.60 -11.46 6.56
C LEU A 80 -15.57 -12.64 6.36
N LYS A 81 -16.86 -12.36 6.48
CA LYS A 81 -17.90 -13.32 6.09
C LYS A 81 -17.92 -13.47 4.57
N GLY A 82 -18.24 -14.66 4.08
CA GLY A 82 -18.19 -14.98 2.65
C GLY A 82 -19.19 -14.20 1.77
N ASP A 83 -20.13 -13.49 2.36
CA ASP A 83 -21.10 -12.62 1.67
C ASP A 83 -20.67 -11.15 1.59
N GLN A 84 -19.55 -10.79 2.22
CA GLN A 84 -19.03 -9.42 2.17
C GLN A 84 -18.24 -9.17 0.88
N ILE A 85 -18.50 -8.02 0.25
CA ILE A 85 -17.81 -7.58 -0.96
C ILE A 85 -16.71 -6.59 -0.58
N VAL A 86 -15.49 -6.84 -1.04
CA VAL A 86 -14.34 -5.93 -0.89
C VAL A 86 -14.08 -5.26 -2.23
N LEU A 87 -14.04 -3.92 -2.24
CA LEU A 87 -13.63 -3.14 -3.40
C LEU A 87 -12.26 -2.54 -3.14
N VAL A 88 -11.30 -2.84 -4.03
CA VAL A 88 -9.94 -2.31 -3.97
C VAL A 88 -9.76 -1.29 -5.10
N ASN A 89 -9.24 -0.11 -4.76
CA ASN A 89 -8.86 0.88 -5.76
C ASN A 89 -7.48 0.55 -6.33
N LEU A 90 -7.41 0.10 -7.58
CA LEU A 90 -6.16 -0.03 -8.33
C LEU A 90 -5.81 1.33 -8.95
N SER A 91 -5.16 2.17 -8.16
CA SER A 91 -4.84 3.56 -8.49
C SER A 91 -3.91 3.73 -9.70
N GLY A 92 -3.13 2.72 -10.05
CA GLY A 92 -2.20 2.79 -11.15
C GLY A 92 -1.73 1.42 -11.65
N ARG A 93 -1.08 1.44 -12.82
CA ARG A 93 -0.42 0.29 -13.45
C ARG A 93 1.08 0.31 -13.19
N GLY A 94 1.68 -0.87 -13.07
CA GLY A 94 3.06 -1.04 -12.62
C GLY A 94 4.12 -1.13 -13.73
N ASP A 95 3.85 -0.67 -14.95
CA ASP A 95 4.83 -0.77 -16.06
C ASP A 95 6.19 -0.15 -15.71
N LYS A 96 6.19 0.93 -14.92
CA LYS A 96 7.40 1.63 -14.49
C LYS A 96 8.11 0.92 -13.34
N ASP A 97 7.35 0.27 -12.46
CA ASP A 97 7.86 -0.37 -11.25
C ASP A 97 8.37 -1.79 -11.52
N ALA A 98 7.87 -2.42 -12.59
CA ALA A 98 8.15 -3.83 -12.89
C ALA A 98 9.65 -4.12 -13.07
N GLU A 99 10.41 -3.24 -13.72
CA GLU A 99 11.85 -3.45 -13.91
C GLU A 99 12.65 -3.27 -12.62
N GLU A 100 12.33 -2.24 -11.84
CA GLU A 100 12.94 -1.95 -10.54
C GLU A 100 12.68 -3.10 -9.55
N ILE A 101 11.46 -3.62 -9.54
CA ILE A 101 11.05 -4.72 -8.67
C ILE A 101 11.62 -6.05 -9.11
N ALA A 102 11.66 -6.33 -10.41
CA ALA A 102 12.31 -7.54 -10.90
C ALA A 102 13.77 -7.60 -10.43
N LYS A 103 14.51 -6.47 -10.50
CA LYS A 103 15.90 -6.39 -9.99
C LYS A 103 15.96 -6.60 -8.48
N ARG A 104 15.14 -5.91 -7.70
CA ARG A 104 15.07 -6.06 -6.24
C ARG A 104 14.71 -7.47 -5.79
N MET A 105 13.90 -8.18 -6.58
CA MET A 105 13.52 -9.57 -6.31
C MET A 105 14.64 -10.58 -6.61
N GLU A 106 15.59 -10.25 -7.49
CA GLU A 106 16.75 -11.11 -7.77
C GLU A 106 17.86 -10.98 -6.70
N GLU A 107 17.83 -9.91 -5.90
CA GLU A 107 18.80 -9.63 -4.83
C GLU A 107 18.40 -10.19 -3.45
N LEU A 108 17.17 -10.71 -3.32
CA LEU A 108 16.63 -11.39 -2.13
C LEU A 108 16.75 -12.92 -2.22
#